data_AF-A0A8W8MIN6-F1
#
_entry.id   AF-A0A8W8MIN6-F1
#
_cell.length_a   1.000
_cell.length_b   1.000
_cell.length_c   1.000
_cell.angle_alpha   90.00
_cell.angle_beta   90.00
_cell.angle_gamma   90.00
#
_symmetry.space_group_name_H-M   'P 1'
#
loop_
_entity.id
_entity.type
_entity.pdbx_description
1 polymer ?
#
loop_
_entity_poly.entity_id
_entity_poly.type
_entity_poly.pdbx_seq_one_letter_code
_entity_poly.pdbx_strand_id
1 'polypeptide(L)'
;MTTAQKRSFKSVAEPVEGSVAQRLVLRDIENKESSRNRVIPLPVNCFINCELGYGPSRIRCEQCVKKERQCLDCRLCKNCRDPSCGLQQHKINFAVLQTTCHMCEKKELVDGATCSCCGTRCVKCSRTYKGEYVNPPCPDTCGKREVVFSGDDAAEQFCCFVTSKHCKDSILIAHNAKSFDLYPVLEVLIDHHSIRPSKIIYNGSKIMYMHIAQKLNLTFMESLNFLPMKLAKIPDAFGLQELCKGYFPHLFNTKTNQNYVGPYPLLKYYGYDFMSAWERKKLEE
;
A
#
# COMPACT_ATOMS: atom_id res chain seq x y z
N MET A 1 -13.28 -41.77 37.90
CA MET A 1 -12.93 -40.33 37.92
C MET A 1 -12.18 -40.01 36.64
N THR A 2 -12.68 -39.00 35.94
CA THR A 2 -12.69 -38.85 34.49
C THR A 2 -11.40 -38.26 33.89
N THR A 3 -10.94 -38.90 32.83
CA THR A 3 -10.00 -38.44 31.81
C THR A 3 -10.53 -37.20 31.09
N ALA A 4 -9.75 -36.13 31.01
CA ALA A 4 -10.07 -34.96 30.20
C ALA A 4 -9.02 -34.78 29.09
N GLN A 5 -9.38 -35.22 27.88
CA GLN A 5 -8.73 -34.83 26.63
C GLN A 5 -8.79 -33.30 26.47
N LYS A 6 -7.64 -32.64 26.29
CA LYS A 6 -7.60 -31.29 25.74
C LYS A 6 -7.07 -31.34 24.32
N ARG A 7 -7.96 -30.88 23.43
CA ARG A 7 -7.97 -31.02 21.99
C ARG A 7 -6.86 -30.16 21.35
N SER A 8 -6.13 -30.77 20.42
CA SER A 8 -5.31 -30.10 19.42
C SER A 8 -6.21 -29.18 18.58
N PHE A 9 -5.93 -27.88 18.59
CA PHE A 9 -6.57 -26.92 17.69
C PHE A 9 -5.87 -27.01 16.32
N LYS A 10 -6.42 -27.81 15.41
CA LYS A 10 -6.11 -27.69 13.97
C LYS A 10 -6.99 -26.58 13.41
N SER A 11 -6.42 -25.41 13.12
CA SER A 11 -7.06 -24.44 12.22
C SER A 11 -6.93 -24.98 10.80
N VAL A 12 -7.87 -25.83 10.41
CA VAL A 12 -8.02 -26.24 9.01
C VAL A 12 -8.73 -25.10 8.30
N ALA A 13 -7.95 -24.19 7.72
CA ALA A 13 -8.38 -23.52 6.50
C ALA A 13 -7.89 -24.41 5.37
N GLU A 14 -8.77 -25.24 4.80
CA GLU A 14 -8.44 -25.96 3.58
C GLU A 14 -8.20 -24.91 2.48
N PRO A 15 -7.01 -24.86 1.86
CA PRO A 15 -6.81 -24.02 0.69
C PRO A 15 -7.68 -24.56 -0.43
N VAL A 16 -8.47 -23.69 -1.06
CA VAL A 16 -9.06 -24.00 -2.36
C VAL A 16 -7.88 -24.23 -3.30
N GLU A 17 -7.73 -25.47 -3.79
CA GLU A 17 -6.72 -25.87 -4.75
C GLU A 17 -6.69 -24.87 -5.91
N GLY A 18 -5.54 -24.22 -6.12
CA GLY A 18 -5.33 -23.27 -7.21
C GLY A 18 -5.32 -21.77 -6.83
N SER A 19 -5.52 -21.39 -5.57
CA SER A 19 -5.44 -19.97 -5.17
C SER A 19 -3.99 -19.48 -4.95
N VAL A 20 -3.64 -18.35 -5.56
CA VAL A 20 -2.33 -17.71 -5.41
C VAL A 20 -2.41 -16.66 -4.31
N ALA A 21 -1.75 -16.90 -3.17
CA ALA A 21 -1.69 -15.94 -2.07
C ALA A 21 -0.72 -14.77 -2.37
N GLN A 22 -1.15 -13.78 -3.15
CA GLN A 22 -0.35 -12.60 -3.47
C GLN A 22 -0.26 -11.62 -2.29
N ARG A 23 0.79 -11.72 -1.47
CA ARG A 23 1.02 -10.82 -0.33
C ARG A 23 1.24 -9.37 -0.77
N LEU A 24 0.17 -8.59 -0.88
CA LEU A 24 0.23 -7.15 -1.13
C LEU A 24 0.88 -6.36 0.01
N VAL A 25 2.20 -6.38 0.06
CA VAL A 25 2.93 -5.52 0.97
C VAL A 25 2.92 -4.10 0.40
N LEU A 26 1.81 -3.35 0.57
CA LEU A 26 1.83 -1.89 0.53
C LEU A 26 2.70 -1.45 1.72
N ARG A 27 4.01 -1.47 1.50
CA ARG A 27 5.00 -0.90 2.39
C ARG A 27 5.56 0.32 1.68
N ASP A 28 5.60 1.40 2.44
CA ASP A 28 6.68 2.36 2.40
C ASP A 28 8.01 1.58 2.29
N ILE A 29 8.81 1.82 1.25
CA ILE A 29 10.15 1.23 1.14
C ILE A 29 10.90 1.56 2.43
N GLU A 30 11.40 0.52 3.08
CA GLU A 30 12.52 0.62 4.02
C GLU A 30 13.51 -0.51 3.74
N ASN A 31 14.75 -0.06 3.53
CA ASN A 31 16.01 -0.79 3.56
C ASN A 31 16.17 -2.05 2.71
N LYS A 32 16.77 -1.87 1.53
CA LYS A 32 17.82 -2.76 1.04
C LYS A 32 19.13 -1.97 1.05
N GLU A 33 20.08 -2.36 1.91
CA GLU A 33 21.47 -1.97 1.75
C GLU A 33 21.99 -2.59 0.44
N SER A 34 22.12 -1.77 -0.60
CA SER A 34 22.90 -2.12 -1.79
C SER A 34 23.62 -0.87 -2.28
N SER A 35 24.93 -0.98 -2.38
CA SER A 35 25.94 0.05 -2.54
C SER A 35 26.02 0.65 -3.95
N ARG A 36 24.89 0.93 -4.61
CA ARG A 36 24.85 1.60 -5.92
C ARG A 36 23.69 2.58 -6.01
N ASN A 37 24.01 3.88 -6.07
CA ASN A 37 23.13 5.02 -6.35
C ASN A 37 21.74 4.96 -5.71
N ARG A 38 21.63 5.49 -4.49
CA ARG A 38 20.40 5.54 -3.69
C ARG A 38 19.40 6.53 -4.28
N VAL A 39 18.43 6.03 -5.05
CA VAL A 39 17.18 6.75 -5.29
C VAL A 39 16.31 6.51 -4.06
N ILE A 40 15.95 7.57 -3.34
CA ILE A 40 14.95 7.48 -2.27
C ILE A 40 13.63 7.87 -2.92
N PRO A 41 12.75 6.93 -3.32
CA PRO A 41 11.41 7.30 -3.75
C PRO A 41 10.63 7.76 -2.52
N LEU A 42 10.13 9.00 -2.57
CA LEU A 42 9.43 9.63 -1.45
C LEU A 42 7.91 9.73 -1.77
N PRO A 43 6.98 9.31 -0.89
CA PRO A 43 5.54 9.28 -1.15
C PRO A 43 4.67 10.60 -1.03
N VAL A 44 4.71 11.58 -1.95
CA VAL A 44 4.28 13.01 -1.84
C VAL A 44 3.21 13.42 -0.80
N ASN A 45 3.50 14.47 0.00
CA ASN A 45 2.47 15.36 0.58
C ASN A 45 1.76 16.18 -0.52
N CYS A 46 0.57 15.76 -0.94
CA CYS A 46 -0.21 16.41 -1.99
C CYS A 46 -1.26 17.37 -1.41
N PHE A 47 -1.52 18.47 -2.13
CA PHE A 47 -2.67 19.34 -1.91
C PHE A 47 -3.52 19.35 -3.16
N ILE A 48 -4.84 19.34 -3.01
CA ILE A 48 -5.77 19.56 -4.11
C ILE A 48 -5.66 21.04 -4.48
N ASN A 49 -5.22 21.38 -5.68
CA ASN A 49 -5.12 22.77 -6.12
C ASN A 49 -5.71 22.91 -7.52
N CYS A 50 -6.46 23.98 -7.76
CA CYS A 50 -6.79 24.38 -9.12
C CYS A 50 -5.55 24.92 -9.84
N GLU A 51 -5.63 25.10 -11.16
CA GLU A 51 -4.52 25.59 -12.00
C GLU A 51 -3.95 26.94 -11.52
N LEU A 52 -4.79 27.78 -10.92
CA LEU A 52 -4.42 29.09 -10.36
C LEU A 52 -3.97 29.02 -8.89
N GLY A 53 -3.78 27.81 -8.35
CA GLY A 53 -3.49 27.55 -6.94
C GLY A 53 -4.68 27.78 -6.01
N TYR A 54 -4.57 27.32 -4.76
CA TYR A 54 -5.54 27.65 -3.74
C TYR A 54 -5.45 29.12 -3.34
N GLY A 55 -6.57 29.84 -3.39
CA GLY A 55 -6.72 31.13 -2.75
C GLY A 55 -7.96 31.11 -1.85
N PRO A 56 -7.87 31.44 -0.56
CA PRO A 56 -9.07 31.47 0.29
C PRO A 56 -10.05 32.54 -0.21
N SER A 57 -11.32 32.17 -0.40
CA SER A 57 -12.39 33.12 -0.77
C SER A 57 -12.59 34.20 0.30
N ARG A 58 -12.49 33.83 1.58
CA ARG A 58 -12.52 34.74 2.74
C ARG A 58 -11.62 34.19 3.86
N ILE A 59 -10.94 35.08 4.59
CA ILE A 59 -9.98 34.69 5.64
C ILE A 59 -10.71 34.06 6.85
N ARG A 60 -11.92 34.52 7.20
CA ARG A 60 -12.94 33.88 8.06
C ARG A 60 -14.09 34.86 8.27
N CYS A 61 -15.36 34.44 8.11
CA CYS A 61 -16.51 35.32 8.44
C CYS A 61 -16.79 35.33 9.95
N GLU A 62 -17.59 36.29 10.43
CA GLU A 62 -17.95 36.40 11.86
C GLU A 62 -18.51 35.10 12.46
N GLN A 63 -19.30 34.35 11.68
CA GLN A 63 -19.83 33.06 12.14
C GLN A 63 -18.73 31.99 12.29
N CYS A 64 -17.70 32.02 11.43
CA CYS A 64 -16.58 31.10 11.54
C CYS A 64 -15.72 31.40 12.76
N VAL A 65 -15.57 32.68 13.10
CA VAL A 65 -14.87 33.13 14.30
C VAL A 65 -15.62 32.65 15.55
N LYS A 66 -16.94 32.85 15.62
CA LYS A 66 -17.77 32.45 16.77
C LYS A 66 -17.81 30.94 17.00
N LYS A 67 -17.73 30.12 15.95
CA LYS A 67 -17.85 28.65 16.04
C LYS A 67 -16.52 27.91 15.96
N GLU A 68 -15.40 28.64 15.89
CA GLU A 68 -14.05 28.11 15.67
C GLU A 68 -13.92 27.14 14.48
N ARG A 69 -14.84 27.19 13.51
CA ARG A 69 -14.89 26.30 12.33
C ARG A 69 -15.22 27.08 11.06
N GLN A 70 -14.67 26.68 9.92
CA GLN A 70 -15.01 27.30 8.62
C GLN A 70 -16.42 26.91 8.15
N CYS A 71 -17.17 27.86 7.58
CA CYS A 71 -18.42 27.61 6.87
C CYS A 71 -18.16 27.21 5.41
N LEU A 72 -19.19 26.71 4.70
CA LEU A 72 -19.07 26.33 3.29
C LEU A 72 -18.51 27.47 2.43
N ASP A 73 -19.02 28.69 2.58
CA ASP A 73 -18.61 29.84 1.76
C ASP A 73 -17.15 30.25 1.99
N CYS A 74 -16.69 30.19 3.25
CA CYS A 74 -15.29 30.50 3.58
C CYS A 74 -14.33 29.38 3.19
N ARG A 75 -14.84 28.16 2.96
CA ARG A 75 -14.04 27.02 2.50
C ARG A 75 -13.79 27.05 0.99
N LEU A 76 -14.63 27.72 0.21
CA LEU A 76 -14.46 27.79 -1.24
C LEU A 76 -13.13 28.45 -1.63
N CYS A 77 -12.46 27.88 -2.62
CA CYS A 77 -11.37 28.57 -3.30
C CYS A 77 -11.90 29.77 -4.09
N LYS A 78 -11.24 30.92 -3.99
CA LYS A 78 -11.58 32.13 -4.76
C LYS A 78 -11.45 31.94 -6.26
N ASN A 79 -10.57 31.02 -6.68
CA ASN A 79 -10.23 30.80 -8.08
C ASN A 79 -11.18 29.81 -8.76
N CYS A 80 -11.42 28.62 -8.16
CA CYS A 80 -12.26 27.57 -8.76
C CYS A 80 -13.60 27.33 -8.05
N ARG A 81 -13.83 27.99 -6.91
CA ARG A 81 -15.01 27.78 -6.03
C ARG A 81 -15.20 26.33 -5.55
N ASP A 82 -14.16 25.51 -5.64
CA ASP A 82 -14.15 24.16 -5.09
C ASP A 82 -13.78 24.20 -3.59
N PRO A 83 -14.58 23.58 -2.69
CA PRO A 83 -14.27 23.50 -1.25
C PRO A 83 -13.14 22.52 -0.89
N SER A 84 -12.74 21.66 -1.82
CA SER A 84 -11.64 20.71 -1.65
C SER A 84 -10.28 21.32 -2.03
N CYS A 85 -10.27 22.36 -2.87
CA CYS A 85 -9.05 23.08 -3.22
C CYS A 85 -8.41 23.69 -1.95
N GLY A 86 -7.11 23.47 -1.77
CA GLY A 86 -6.33 23.80 -0.58
C GLY A 86 -6.30 22.70 0.49
N LEU A 87 -7.14 21.66 0.39
CA LEU A 87 -7.09 20.53 1.32
C LEU A 87 -5.93 19.60 0.99
N GLN A 88 -5.38 19.00 2.04
CA GLN A 88 -4.39 17.94 1.90
C GLN A 88 -5.05 16.71 1.26
N GLN A 89 -4.41 16.18 0.23
CA GLN A 89 -4.79 14.95 -0.45
C GLN A 89 -3.81 13.86 -0.06
N HIS A 90 -4.34 12.73 0.38
CA HIS A 90 -3.56 11.51 0.43
C HIS A 90 -3.51 10.94 -0.98
N LYS A 91 -2.33 10.94 -1.61
CA LYS A 91 -2.14 10.39 -2.95
C LYS A 91 -1.08 9.30 -2.89
N ILE A 92 -1.42 8.09 -3.34
CA ILE A 92 -0.43 7.04 -3.51
C ILE A 92 0.42 7.39 -4.72
N ASN A 93 1.69 7.68 -4.49
CA ASN A 93 2.70 7.93 -5.51
C ASN A 93 3.87 6.95 -5.38
N PHE A 94 3.78 6.00 -4.45
CA PHE A 94 4.74 4.94 -4.26
C PHE A 94 4.01 3.71 -3.70
N ALA A 95 4.14 2.56 -4.38
CA ALA A 95 3.58 1.30 -3.92
C ALA A 95 4.51 0.15 -4.31
N VAL A 96 4.68 -0.80 -3.39
CA VAL A 96 5.37 -2.06 -3.66
C VAL A 96 4.35 -3.18 -3.64
N LEU A 97 4.44 -4.09 -4.59
CA LEU A 97 3.68 -5.33 -4.61
C LEU A 97 4.68 -6.48 -4.53
N GLN A 98 4.53 -7.31 -3.50
CA GLN A 98 5.29 -8.54 -3.35
C GLN A 98 4.36 -9.73 -3.60
N THR A 99 4.87 -10.80 -4.18
CA THR A 99 4.05 -11.97 -4.55
C THR A 99 4.62 -13.25 -3.98
N THR A 100 3.70 -14.08 -3.51
CA THR A 100 3.97 -15.40 -2.94
C THR A 100 2.91 -16.39 -3.45
N CYS A 101 3.28 -17.66 -3.51
CA CYS A 101 2.39 -18.77 -3.85
C CYS A 101 2.92 -20.04 -3.19
N HIS A 102 2.17 -21.13 -3.26
CA HIS A 102 2.59 -22.44 -2.72
C HIS A 102 4.00 -22.87 -3.19
N MET A 103 4.42 -22.54 -4.41
CA MET A 103 5.76 -22.85 -4.94
C MET A 103 6.91 -22.01 -4.36
N CYS A 104 6.63 -20.83 -3.80
CA CYS A 104 7.67 -19.90 -3.33
C CYS A 104 7.44 -19.37 -1.91
N GLU A 105 6.44 -19.87 -1.19
CA GLU A 105 6.13 -19.45 0.19
C GLU A 105 7.30 -19.66 1.15
N LYS A 106 8.10 -20.71 0.94
CA LYS A 106 9.29 -21.02 1.73
C LYS A 106 10.57 -20.41 1.16
N LYS A 107 10.48 -19.70 0.02
CA LYS A 107 11.64 -19.07 -0.62
C LYS A 107 11.70 -17.62 -0.18
N GLU A 108 12.86 -17.26 0.37
CA GLU A 108 13.15 -15.89 0.78
C GLU A 108 12.94 -14.89 -0.38
N LEU A 109 12.46 -13.70 -0.03
CA LEU A 109 12.20 -12.63 -0.99
C LEU A 109 13.40 -11.68 -1.05
N VAL A 110 14.47 -12.13 -1.71
CA VAL A 110 15.67 -11.34 -1.97
C VAL A 110 15.52 -10.44 -3.19
N ASP A 111 16.49 -9.55 -3.40
CA ASP A 111 16.50 -8.72 -4.60
C ASP A 111 16.58 -9.54 -5.89
N GLY A 112 15.74 -9.19 -6.86
CA GLY A 112 15.59 -9.95 -8.10
C GLY A 112 14.93 -11.33 -7.96
N ALA A 113 14.38 -11.70 -6.80
CA ALA A 113 13.71 -12.98 -6.60
C ALA A 113 12.64 -13.26 -7.65
N THR A 114 12.65 -14.47 -8.21
CA THR A 114 11.73 -14.88 -9.27
C THR A 114 10.84 -16.08 -8.92
N CYS A 115 9.66 -16.16 -9.52
CA CYS A 115 8.76 -17.31 -9.44
C CYS A 115 8.07 -17.55 -10.80
N SER A 116 8.07 -18.82 -11.25
CA SER A 116 7.34 -19.26 -12.44
C SER A 116 5.82 -19.31 -12.23
N CYS A 117 5.32 -19.26 -10.99
CA CYS A 117 3.88 -19.29 -10.72
C CYS A 117 3.32 -17.88 -10.51
N CYS A 118 3.81 -17.13 -9.53
CA CYS A 118 3.23 -15.82 -9.17
C CYS A 118 4.00 -14.60 -9.70
N GLY A 119 5.19 -14.79 -10.25
CA GLY A 119 6.04 -13.69 -10.71
C GLY A 119 5.54 -13.03 -11.99
N THR A 120 5.91 -11.76 -12.22
CA THR A 120 5.44 -10.92 -13.33
C THR A 120 5.49 -11.59 -14.71
N ARG A 121 4.52 -11.26 -15.58
CA ARG A 121 4.42 -11.81 -16.94
C ARG A 121 4.25 -10.72 -17.98
N CYS A 122 4.96 -10.83 -19.10
CA CYS A 122 4.74 -10.02 -20.29
C CYS A 122 3.68 -10.66 -21.19
N VAL A 123 3.24 -9.95 -22.24
CA VAL A 123 2.23 -10.43 -23.20
C VAL A 123 2.61 -11.78 -23.85
N LYS A 124 3.90 -12.07 -24.03
CA LYS A 124 4.39 -13.32 -24.64
C LYS A 124 4.32 -14.51 -23.68
N CYS A 125 4.59 -14.29 -22.39
CA CYS A 125 4.68 -15.37 -21.39
C CYS A 125 3.49 -15.41 -20.40
N SER A 126 2.49 -14.54 -20.58
CA SER A 126 1.26 -14.50 -19.79
C SER A 126 0.15 -15.41 -20.31
N ARG A 127 0.36 -16.10 -21.46
CA ARG A 127 -0.63 -17.04 -22.00
C ARG A 127 -0.83 -18.21 -21.05
N THR A 128 -2.09 -18.46 -20.71
CA THR A 128 -2.47 -19.59 -19.86
C THR A 128 -3.31 -20.62 -20.61
N TYR A 129 -3.22 -21.88 -20.19
CA TYR A 129 -4.07 -22.99 -20.61
C TYR A 129 -4.44 -23.81 -19.37
N LYS A 130 -5.75 -24.06 -19.16
CA LYS A 130 -6.27 -24.74 -17.97
C LYS A 130 -5.76 -24.20 -16.61
N GLY A 131 -5.52 -22.89 -16.54
CA GLY A 131 -5.06 -22.21 -15.31
C GLY A 131 -3.55 -22.15 -15.14
N GLU A 132 -2.77 -22.79 -16.02
CA GLU A 132 -1.31 -22.79 -15.96
C GLU A 132 -0.68 -21.95 -17.07
N TYR A 133 0.49 -21.35 -16.81
CA TYR A 133 1.24 -20.64 -17.84
C TYR A 133 1.83 -21.62 -18.86
N VAL A 134 1.51 -21.41 -20.13
CA VAL A 134 2.03 -22.23 -21.24
C VAL A 134 3.54 -22.04 -21.41
N ASN A 135 4.01 -20.80 -21.21
CA ASN A 135 5.40 -20.42 -21.42
C ASN A 135 6.10 -20.14 -20.08
N PRO A 136 7.38 -20.51 -19.94
CA PRO A 136 8.19 -20.05 -18.82
C PRO A 136 8.34 -18.52 -18.83
N PRO A 137 8.67 -17.90 -17.69
CA PRO A 137 8.94 -16.46 -17.66
C PRO A 137 10.13 -16.15 -18.58
N CYS A 138 10.05 -15.02 -19.29
CA CYS A 138 11.15 -14.53 -20.10
C CYS A 138 12.43 -14.37 -19.24
N PRO A 139 13.61 -14.78 -19.73
CA PRO A 139 14.87 -14.54 -19.05
C PRO A 139 15.03 -13.06 -18.70
N ASP A 140 15.47 -12.79 -17.47
CA ASP A 140 15.81 -11.47 -16.90
C ASP A 140 14.67 -10.45 -16.74
N THR A 141 13.63 -10.47 -17.58
CA THR A 141 12.57 -9.46 -17.60
C THR A 141 11.29 -9.88 -16.89
N CYS A 142 11.04 -11.17 -16.71
CA CYS A 142 9.80 -11.69 -16.14
C CYS A 142 10.07 -12.60 -14.93
N GLY A 143 8.99 -13.03 -14.28
CA GLY A 143 9.01 -13.86 -13.10
C GLY A 143 9.34 -13.09 -11.84
N LYS A 144 9.52 -11.76 -11.88
CA LYS A 144 9.88 -10.97 -10.69
C LYS A 144 8.77 -11.05 -9.65
N ARG A 145 9.15 -11.29 -8.39
CA ARG A 145 8.21 -11.38 -7.27
C ARG A 145 7.91 -10.05 -6.62
N GLU A 146 8.68 -9.01 -6.96
CA GLU A 146 8.52 -7.64 -6.48
C GLU A 146 8.26 -6.72 -7.67
N VAL A 147 7.27 -5.85 -7.54
CA VAL A 147 6.94 -4.80 -8.53
C VAL A 147 6.81 -3.49 -7.77
N VAL A 148 7.42 -2.45 -8.32
CA VAL A 148 7.42 -1.11 -7.74
C VAL A 148 6.65 -0.18 -8.68
N PHE A 149 5.71 0.56 -8.12
CA PHE A 149 4.94 1.60 -8.79
C PHE A 149 5.33 2.93 -8.14
N SER A 150 5.69 3.91 -8.95
CA SER A 150 6.17 5.20 -8.46
C SER A 150 5.77 6.33 -9.40
N GLY A 151 5.53 7.51 -8.85
CA GLY A 151 5.11 8.70 -9.60
C GLY A 151 3.66 9.06 -9.33
N ASP A 152 3.19 10.12 -9.99
CA ASP A 152 1.86 10.68 -9.77
C ASP A 152 0.71 9.73 -10.15
N ASP A 153 0.96 8.72 -10.97
CA ASP A 153 -0.01 7.72 -11.43
C ASP A 153 0.22 6.35 -10.78
N ALA A 154 1.02 6.27 -9.71
CA ALA A 154 1.35 4.98 -9.08
C ALA A 154 0.12 4.19 -8.64
N ALA A 155 -0.91 4.86 -8.12
CA ALA A 155 -2.19 4.24 -7.76
C ALA A 155 -2.89 3.59 -8.97
N GLU A 156 -2.90 4.29 -10.11
CA GLU A 156 -3.51 3.83 -11.36
C GLU A 156 -2.72 2.64 -11.93
N GLN A 157 -1.39 2.76 -12.01
CA GLN A 157 -0.53 1.67 -12.48
C GLN A 157 -0.66 0.43 -11.61
N PHE A 158 -0.69 0.62 -10.28
CA PHE A 158 -0.91 -0.43 -9.31
C PHE A 158 -2.26 -1.12 -9.53
N CYS A 159 -3.36 -0.36 -9.58
CA CYS A 159 -4.69 -0.91 -9.83
C CYS A 159 -4.76 -1.63 -11.18
N CYS A 160 -4.11 -1.08 -12.23
CA CYS A 160 -4.07 -1.69 -13.56
C CYS A 160 -3.39 -3.06 -13.49
N PHE A 161 -2.28 -3.15 -12.75
CA PHE A 161 -1.56 -4.40 -12.58
C PHE A 161 -2.37 -5.44 -11.82
N VAL A 162 -2.93 -5.08 -10.66
CA VAL A 162 -3.65 -6.05 -9.79
C VAL A 162 -5.01 -6.46 -10.33
N THR A 163 -5.61 -5.67 -11.22
CA THR A 163 -6.85 -6.04 -11.93
C THR A 163 -6.58 -6.77 -13.24
N SER A 164 -5.32 -7.01 -13.59
CA SER A 164 -4.97 -7.84 -14.74
C SER A 164 -5.22 -9.32 -14.48
N LYS A 165 -5.30 -10.12 -15.56
CA LYS A 165 -5.45 -11.58 -15.49
C LYS A 165 -4.34 -12.27 -14.68
N HIS A 166 -3.17 -11.63 -14.56
CA HIS A 166 -2.02 -12.13 -13.80
C HIS A 166 -2.32 -12.25 -12.30
N CYS A 167 -3.20 -11.39 -11.79
CA CYS A 167 -3.57 -11.32 -10.38
C CYS A 167 -4.95 -11.92 -10.11
N LYS A 168 -5.49 -12.72 -11.04
CA LYS A 168 -6.73 -13.45 -10.82
C LYS A 168 -6.59 -14.41 -9.62
N ASP A 169 -7.69 -14.64 -8.90
CA ASP A 169 -7.77 -15.59 -7.79
C ASP A 169 -6.74 -15.30 -6.68
N SER A 170 -6.54 -14.02 -6.38
CA SER A 170 -5.49 -13.54 -5.47
C SER A 170 -6.04 -12.74 -4.29
N ILE A 171 -5.33 -12.83 -3.16
CA ILE A 171 -5.64 -12.11 -1.92
C ILE A 171 -4.51 -11.16 -1.59
N LEU A 172 -4.79 -9.87 -1.66
CA LEU A 172 -3.91 -8.75 -1.41
C LEU A 172 -4.03 -8.34 0.06
N ILE A 173 -2.91 -8.40 0.80
CA ILE A 173 -2.89 -8.17 2.26
C ILE A 173 -1.92 -7.06 2.63
N ALA A 174 -2.43 -5.89 3.02
CA ALA A 174 -1.65 -4.76 3.53
C ALA A 174 -1.89 -4.52 5.02
N HIS A 175 -0.89 -4.01 5.75
CA HIS A 175 -0.99 -3.78 7.19
C HIS A 175 -1.47 -2.37 7.49
N ASN A 176 -2.57 -2.25 8.25
CA ASN A 176 -3.30 -1.00 8.48
C ASN A 176 -3.89 -0.34 7.20
N ALA A 177 -4.17 -1.14 6.17
CA ALA A 177 -4.71 -0.69 4.89
C ALA A 177 -6.03 0.10 5.02
N LYS A 178 -6.82 -0.23 6.03
CA LYS A 178 -8.12 0.39 6.32
C LYS A 178 -8.07 1.88 6.68
N SER A 179 -6.91 2.37 7.09
CA SER A 179 -6.76 3.76 7.54
C SER A 179 -6.28 4.69 6.43
N PHE A 180 -5.65 4.16 5.39
CA PHE A 180 -4.96 4.97 4.37
C PHE A 180 -5.14 4.39 2.96
N ASP A 181 -4.69 3.15 2.74
CA ASP A 181 -4.45 2.60 1.41
C ASP A 181 -5.72 2.25 0.62
N LEU A 182 -6.75 1.72 1.28
CA LEU A 182 -7.91 1.16 0.57
C LEU A 182 -8.84 2.22 -0.04
N TYR A 183 -8.78 3.46 0.42
CA TYR A 183 -9.57 4.57 -0.15
C TYR A 183 -9.14 4.96 -1.56
N PRO A 184 -7.87 5.34 -1.81
CA PRO A 184 -7.41 5.67 -3.16
C PRO A 184 -7.45 4.45 -4.09
N VAL A 185 -7.29 3.22 -3.58
CA VAL A 185 -7.51 2.01 -4.39
C VAL A 185 -8.97 1.90 -4.83
N LEU A 186 -9.93 2.10 -3.92
CA LEU A 186 -11.36 2.08 -4.25
C LEU A 186 -11.73 3.18 -5.25
N GLU A 187 -11.21 4.40 -5.06
CA GLU A 187 -11.40 5.54 -5.97
C GLU A 187 -10.95 5.19 -7.39
N VAL A 188 -9.70 4.72 -7.56
CA VAL A 188 -9.17 4.32 -8.88
C VAL A 188 -10.00 3.20 -9.51
N LEU A 189 -10.40 2.20 -8.73
CA LEU A 189 -11.22 1.09 -9.24
C LEU A 189 -12.56 1.58 -9.80
N ILE A 190 -13.24 2.48 -9.10
CA ILE A 190 -14.55 3.00 -9.52
C ILE A 190 -14.38 4.00 -10.67
N ASP A 191 -13.57 5.03 -10.48
CA ASP A 191 -13.57 6.22 -11.32
C ASP A 191 -12.75 6.03 -12.60
N HIS A 192 -11.65 5.28 -12.54
CA HIS A 192 -10.76 5.09 -13.68
C HIS A 192 -11.01 3.76 -14.40
N HIS A 193 -11.32 2.68 -13.66
CA HIS A 193 -11.47 1.35 -14.24
C HIS A 193 -12.92 0.90 -14.40
N SER A 194 -13.90 1.66 -13.89
CA SER A 194 -15.31 1.27 -13.89
C SER A 194 -15.56 -0.11 -13.25
N ILE A 195 -14.72 -0.50 -12.28
CA ILE A 195 -14.81 -1.75 -11.52
C ILE A 195 -15.45 -1.44 -10.17
N ARG A 196 -16.68 -1.94 -9.97
CA ARG A 196 -17.35 -1.88 -8.68
C ARG A 196 -17.07 -3.17 -7.89
N PRO A 197 -16.49 -3.09 -6.68
CA PRO A 197 -16.35 -4.26 -5.82
C PRO A 197 -17.71 -4.91 -5.54
N SER A 198 -17.77 -6.23 -5.59
CA SER A 198 -18.99 -6.99 -5.31
C SER A 198 -19.34 -7.03 -3.83
N LYS A 199 -18.33 -6.90 -2.95
CA LYS A 199 -18.52 -6.82 -1.50
C LYS A 199 -17.51 -5.89 -0.88
N ILE A 200 -17.96 -5.02 0.02
CA ILE A 200 -17.11 -4.16 0.85
C ILE A 200 -17.61 -4.31 2.30
N ILE A 201 -16.69 -4.51 3.24
CA ILE A 201 -17.00 -4.57 4.68
C ILE A 201 -16.30 -3.39 5.36
N TYR A 202 -17.08 -2.64 6.13
CA TYR A 202 -16.63 -1.46 6.84
C TYR A 202 -16.57 -1.68 8.36
N ASN A 203 -15.72 -0.91 9.04
CA ASN A 203 -15.78 -0.65 10.47
C ASN A 203 -15.81 0.87 10.69
N GLY A 204 -16.99 1.39 11.01
CA GLY A 204 -17.28 2.82 10.88
C GLY A 204 -17.09 3.25 9.42
N SER A 205 -16.26 4.28 9.21
CA SER A 205 -15.90 4.76 7.86
C SER A 205 -14.75 3.99 7.20
N LYS A 206 -14.09 3.06 7.91
CA LYS A 206 -12.88 2.38 7.46
C LYS A 206 -13.19 1.11 6.67
N ILE A 207 -12.56 0.96 5.50
CA ILE A 207 -12.71 -0.24 4.66
C ILE A 207 -11.83 -1.35 5.23
N MET A 208 -12.39 -2.46 5.68
CA MET A 208 -11.60 -3.57 6.21
C MET A 208 -11.33 -4.66 5.18
N TYR A 209 -12.26 -4.79 4.24
CA TYR A 209 -12.27 -5.85 3.26
C TYR A 209 -12.99 -5.36 2.02
N MET A 210 -12.43 -5.69 0.86
CA MET A 210 -13.00 -5.36 -0.44
C MET A 210 -12.78 -6.54 -1.39
N HIS A 211 -13.83 -6.98 -2.05
CA HIS A 211 -13.79 -8.15 -2.93
C HIS A 211 -14.38 -7.83 -4.30
N ILE A 212 -13.71 -8.32 -5.35
CA ILE A 212 -14.08 -8.14 -6.75
C ILE A 212 -14.28 -9.53 -7.35
N ALA A 213 -15.53 -10.00 -7.35
CA ALA A 213 -15.86 -11.35 -7.81
C ALA A 213 -15.75 -11.52 -9.33
N GLN A 214 -16.26 -10.55 -10.10
CA GLN A 214 -16.46 -10.71 -11.55
C GLN A 214 -15.12 -10.85 -12.29
N LYS A 215 -14.88 -12.02 -12.89
CA LYS A 215 -13.71 -12.40 -13.71
C LYS A 215 -12.33 -12.38 -13.02
N LEU A 216 -12.20 -11.68 -11.89
CA LEU A 216 -10.95 -11.50 -11.17
C LEU A 216 -10.85 -12.34 -9.90
N ASN A 217 -11.93 -12.47 -9.13
CA ASN A 217 -11.90 -13.10 -7.81
C ASN A 217 -10.74 -12.52 -6.95
N LEU A 218 -10.65 -11.19 -6.91
CA LEU A 218 -9.60 -10.43 -6.24
C LEU A 218 -10.09 -9.98 -4.87
N THR A 219 -9.28 -10.17 -3.84
CA THR A 219 -9.61 -9.76 -2.47
C THR A 219 -8.56 -8.80 -1.93
N PHE A 220 -8.97 -7.65 -1.43
CA PHE A 220 -8.15 -6.76 -0.63
C PHE A 220 -8.52 -6.93 0.85
N MET A 221 -7.51 -7.12 1.68
CA MET A 221 -7.66 -7.40 3.10
C MET A 221 -6.66 -6.59 3.92
N GLU A 222 -7.11 -6.06 5.05
CA GLU A 222 -6.24 -5.42 6.02
C GLU A 222 -5.82 -6.41 7.11
N SER A 223 -4.54 -6.40 7.49
CA SER A 223 -3.98 -7.34 8.48
C SER A 223 -3.97 -6.83 9.93
N LEU A 224 -4.28 -5.55 10.19
CA LEU A 224 -4.26 -4.98 11.55
C LEU A 224 -5.36 -5.57 12.45
N ASN A 225 -6.50 -5.98 11.90
CA ASN A 225 -7.52 -6.71 12.67
C ASN A 225 -7.05 -8.09 13.14
N PHE A 226 -6.12 -8.72 12.43
CA PHE A 226 -5.56 -10.03 12.79
C PHE A 226 -4.30 -9.90 13.64
N LEU A 227 -3.52 -8.84 13.39
CA LEU A 227 -2.28 -8.50 14.09
C LEU A 227 -2.42 -7.09 14.67
N PRO A 228 -3.10 -6.91 15.83
CA PRO A 228 -3.45 -5.60 16.39
C PRO A 228 -2.25 -4.92 17.08
N MET A 229 -1.17 -4.74 16.33
CA MET A 229 0.09 -4.14 16.77
C MET A 229 0.73 -3.35 15.63
N LYS A 230 1.68 -2.46 15.94
CA LYS A 230 2.47 -1.76 14.90
C LYS A 230 3.25 -2.78 14.05
N LEU A 231 3.37 -2.54 12.74
CA LEU A 231 4.21 -3.34 11.83
C LEU A 231 5.63 -3.58 12.37
N ALA A 232 6.23 -2.56 13.00
CA ALA A 232 7.57 -2.63 13.59
C ALA A 232 7.71 -3.61 14.78
N LYS A 233 6.60 -3.98 15.44
CA LYS A 233 6.58 -4.92 16.56
C LYS A 233 6.36 -6.37 16.13
N ILE A 234 6.00 -6.60 14.86
CA ILE A 234 5.73 -7.95 14.36
C ILE A 234 6.96 -8.86 14.48
N PRO A 235 8.19 -8.44 14.10
CA PRO A 235 9.36 -9.32 14.24
C PRO A 235 9.55 -9.80 15.68
N ASP A 236 9.55 -8.89 16.66
CA ASP A 236 9.70 -9.22 18.08
C ASP A 236 8.58 -10.14 18.59
N ALA A 237 7.32 -9.86 18.21
CA ALA A 237 6.17 -10.64 18.66
C ALA A 237 6.18 -12.10 18.17
N PHE A 238 6.83 -12.36 17.04
CA PHE A 238 6.93 -13.70 16.44
C PHE A 238 8.33 -14.33 16.55
N GLY A 239 9.27 -13.67 17.23
CA GLY A 239 10.66 -14.13 17.35
C GLY A 239 11.40 -14.20 16.00
N LEU A 240 11.02 -13.34 15.04
CA LEU A 240 11.67 -13.27 13.73
C LEU A 240 12.96 -12.45 13.85
N GLN A 241 14.06 -13.01 13.35
CA GLN A 241 15.36 -12.32 13.26
C GLN A 241 15.54 -11.54 11.95
N GLU A 242 14.48 -11.42 11.17
CA GLU A 242 14.47 -10.76 9.85
C GLU A 242 14.61 -9.23 9.95
N LEU A 243 14.81 -8.60 8.79
CA LEU A 243 14.88 -7.15 8.66
C LEU A 243 13.63 -6.49 9.29
N CYS A 244 13.87 -5.61 10.26
CA CYS A 244 12.82 -4.83 10.92
C CYS A 244 12.35 -3.68 10.03
N LYS A 245 11.13 -3.19 10.32
CA LYS A 245 10.67 -1.89 9.81
C LYS A 245 11.71 -0.82 10.18
N GLY A 246 12.18 -0.06 9.19
CA GLY A 246 13.04 1.11 9.36
C GLY A 246 12.24 2.37 9.69
N TYR A 247 12.77 3.52 9.28
CA TYR A 247 12.10 4.81 9.40
C TYR A 247 11.97 5.49 8.05
N PHE A 248 10.79 6.06 7.80
CA PHE A 248 10.46 6.73 6.57
C PHE A 248 10.44 8.27 6.75
N PRO A 249 11.12 9.07 5.90
CA PRO A 249 11.18 10.53 6.04
C PRO A 249 9.89 11.21 5.52
N HIS A 250 8.80 11.05 6.26
CA HIS A 250 7.46 11.50 5.87
C HIS A 250 7.35 12.99 5.51
N LEU A 251 8.15 13.87 6.11
CA LEU A 251 8.12 15.31 5.82
C LEU A 251 9.09 15.71 4.70
N PHE A 252 10.09 14.89 4.36
CA PHE A 252 10.97 15.16 3.22
C PHE A 252 10.26 14.94 1.89
N ASN A 253 9.09 14.35 1.99
CA ASN A 253 8.42 13.72 0.93
C ASN A 253 7.41 14.69 0.29
N THR A 254 7.89 15.36 -0.74
CA THR A 254 7.23 16.47 -1.42
C THR A 254 7.37 16.32 -2.93
N LYS A 255 6.57 17.06 -3.71
CA LYS A 255 6.69 17.10 -5.18
C LYS A 255 8.10 17.50 -5.64
N THR A 256 8.71 18.48 -4.96
CA THR A 256 10.05 18.98 -5.28
C THR A 256 11.13 17.90 -5.09
N ASN A 257 10.93 16.99 -4.13
CA ASN A 257 11.93 15.99 -3.78
C ASN A 257 11.70 14.63 -4.49
N GLN A 258 10.76 14.52 -5.43
CA GLN A 258 10.46 13.23 -6.11
C GLN A 258 11.65 12.64 -6.85
N ASN A 259 12.47 13.50 -7.46
CA ASN A 259 13.66 13.09 -8.21
C ASN A 259 14.95 13.31 -7.39
N TYR A 260 14.83 13.41 -6.06
CA TYR A 260 15.98 13.65 -5.20
C TYR A 260 16.92 12.43 -5.19
N VAL A 261 18.17 12.68 -5.59
CA VAL A 261 19.28 11.73 -5.48
C VAL A 261 20.36 12.40 -4.67
N GLY A 262 20.59 11.90 -3.45
CA GLY A 262 21.53 12.53 -2.52
C GLY A 262 21.57 11.84 -1.16
N PRO A 263 22.24 12.45 -0.16
CA PRO A 263 22.30 11.96 1.21
C PRO A 263 20.91 11.79 1.85
N TYR A 264 20.82 10.97 2.90
CA TYR A 264 19.58 10.86 3.67
C TYR A 264 19.14 12.21 4.26
N PRO A 265 17.82 12.47 4.36
CA PRO A 265 17.30 13.68 4.96
C PRO A 265 17.72 13.83 6.43
N LEU A 266 17.75 15.06 6.92
CA LEU A 266 17.93 15.34 8.35
C LEU A 266 16.81 14.71 9.19
N LEU A 267 17.10 14.37 10.46
CA LEU A 267 16.18 13.73 11.40
C LEU A 267 14.81 14.41 11.51
N LYS A 268 14.77 15.75 11.45
CA LYS A 268 13.53 16.54 11.46
C LYS A 268 12.51 16.07 10.41
N TYR A 269 12.96 15.49 9.30
CA TYR A 269 12.08 15.05 8.23
C TYR A 269 11.37 13.71 8.49
N TYR A 270 11.75 12.98 9.54
CA TYR A 270 11.16 11.70 9.92
C TYR A 270 9.99 11.86 10.90
N GLY A 271 9.64 13.10 11.28
CA GLY A 271 8.69 13.34 12.38
C GLY A 271 9.32 13.05 13.75
N TYR A 272 10.63 13.23 13.86
CA TYR A 272 11.45 12.98 15.06
C TYR A 272 10.83 13.54 16.35
N ASP A 273 10.26 14.75 16.30
CA ASP A 273 9.64 15.40 17.46
C ASP A 273 8.38 14.68 17.98
N PHE A 274 7.73 13.86 17.14
CA PHE A 274 6.54 13.08 17.51
C PHE A 274 6.86 11.61 17.84
N MET A 275 8.12 11.20 17.75
CA MET A 275 8.58 9.85 18.12
C MET A 275 8.77 9.71 19.63
N SER A 276 8.60 8.48 20.13
CA SER A 276 8.99 8.13 21.51
C SER A 276 10.51 8.22 21.70
N ALA A 277 10.97 8.37 22.95
CA ALA A 277 12.40 8.43 23.25
C ALA A 277 13.18 7.20 22.74
N TRP A 278 12.57 6.02 22.80
CA TRP A 278 13.16 4.79 22.26
C TRP A 278 13.25 4.80 20.73
N GLU A 279 12.20 5.26 20.04
CA GLU A 279 12.21 5.39 18.57
C GLU A 279 13.26 6.41 18.09
N ARG A 280 13.46 7.51 18.82
CA ARG A 280 14.50 8.52 18.49
C ARG A 280 15.90 7.94 18.59
N LYS A 281 16.21 7.23 19.67
CA LYS A 281 17.51 6.59 19.85
C LYS A 281 17.81 5.60 18.73
N LYS A 282 16.82 4.78 18.33
CA LYS A 282 16.97 3.81 17.25
C LYS A 282 17.15 4.45 15.86
N LEU A 283 16.63 5.65 15.65
CA LEU A 283 16.82 6.39 14.39
C LEU A 283 18.20 7.08 14.31
N GLU A 284 18.81 7.38 15.46
CA GLU A 284 20.14 7.98 15.56
C GLU A 284 21.29 6.97 15.46
N GLU A 285 21.01 5.70 15.78
CA GLU A 285 21.91 4.54 15.62
C GLU A 285 22.07 4.15 14.13
#